data_AF-A0A925VF86-F1
#
_entry.id   AF-A0A925VF86-F1
#
_cell.length_a   1.000
_cell.length_b   1.000
_cell.length_c   1.000
_cell.angle_alpha   90.00
_cell.angle_beta   90.00
_cell.angle_gamma   90.00
#
_symmetry.space_group_name_H-M   'P 1'
#
loop_
_entity.id
_entity.type
_entity.pdbx_description
1 polymer ?
#
loop_
_entity_poly.entity_id
_entity_poly.type
_entity_poly.pdbx_seq_one_letter_code
_entity_poly.pdbx_strand_id
1 'polypeptide(L)'
;TQQLSSLDVGRARGKGSGEFAVLAPTAGIVLARDVVVGDPVQPETVLATIADLDEVYFDARVFERDLAKVREGASAEIILNAYPGMSFVGTVEQIGHAVEASARTIVARIRLRNEGDRLRIGLFGTARVAIDQAESAAPVLVVPRTAITDIEGNMFVFVAHPDGDYELHDVVLGASSPGRVEIVHGLREGEQVVNAGVFTLKSALLRGSFAEEHGH
;
A
#
# COMPACT_ATOMS: atom_id res chain seq x y z
N THR A 1 -7.57 21.24 -5.72
CA THR A 1 -8.76 22.07 -6.00
C THR A 1 -8.39 23.53 -5.79
N GLN A 2 -8.35 24.34 -6.84
CA GLN A 2 -8.22 25.79 -6.68
C GLN A 2 -9.61 26.41 -6.76
N GLN A 3 -9.96 27.22 -5.77
CA GLN A 3 -11.09 28.14 -5.87
C GLN A 3 -10.63 29.38 -6.64
N LEU A 4 -11.43 29.77 -7.63
CA LEU A 4 -11.27 31.02 -8.36
C LEU A 4 -11.67 32.19 -7.44
N SER A 5 -10.76 32.60 -6.57
CA SER A 5 -10.98 33.65 -5.56
C SER A 5 -10.30 34.98 -5.88
N SER A 6 -9.48 35.06 -6.95
CA SER A 6 -8.75 36.28 -7.27
C SER A 6 -8.75 36.56 -8.77
N LEU A 7 -9.27 37.73 -9.12
CA LEU A 7 -9.23 38.35 -10.43
C LEU A 7 -7.77 38.61 -10.85
N ASP A 8 -7.13 37.64 -11.51
CA ASP A 8 -5.98 37.95 -12.35
C ASP A 8 -6.50 38.65 -13.62
N VAL A 9 -6.49 39.98 -13.58
CA VAL A 9 -6.80 40.86 -14.73
C VAL A 9 -5.63 40.78 -15.71
N GLY A 10 -5.46 39.61 -16.32
CA GLY A 10 -4.50 39.33 -17.38
C GLY A 10 -4.97 39.96 -18.69
N ARG A 11 -4.58 41.23 -18.90
CA ARG A 11 -4.52 41.91 -20.22
C ARG A 11 -5.83 41.88 -21.02
N ALA A 12 -6.83 42.62 -20.54
CA ALA A 12 -7.97 43.00 -21.35
C ALA A 12 -7.50 43.82 -22.57
N ARG A 13 -7.54 43.20 -23.76
CA ARG A 13 -7.45 43.91 -25.04
C ARG A 13 -8.88 44.20 -25.52
N GLY A 14 -9.60 45.03 -24.77
CA GLY A 14 -10.97 45.46 -25.10
C GLY A 14 -11.02 46.97 -25.37
N LYS A 15 -11.38 47.36 -26.59
CA LYS A 15 -11.73 48.74 -26.94
C LYS A 15 -13.02 49.13 -26.21
N GLY A 16 -12.94 49.89 -25.12
CA GLY A 16 -13.97 50.85 -24.69
C GLY A 16 -15.43 50.39 -24.50
N SER A 17 -15.73 49.08 -24.39
CA SER A 17 -16.98 48.59 -23.83
C SER A 17 -16.71 48.14 -22.39
N GLY A 18 -17.61 48.43 -21.44
CA GLY A 18 -17.50 48.01 -20.04
C GLY A 18 -17.67 46.50 -19.84
N GLU A 19 -17.21 45.69 -20.79
CA GLU A 19 -17.32 44.25 -20.86
C GLU A 19 -15.96 43.62 -20.59
N PHE A 20 -15.93 42.67 -19.66
CA PHE A 20 -14.72 41.93 -19.31
C PHE A 20 -14.94 40.45 -19.61
N ALA A 21 -14.02 39.85 -20.35
CA ALA A 21 -13.98 38.41 -20.56
C ALA A 21 -13.16 37.77 -19.44
N VAL A 22 -13.80 36.94 -18.62
CA VAL A 22 -13.10 36.10 -17.63
C VAL A 22 -12.78 34.77 -18.30
N LEU A 23 -11.49 34.47 -18.40
CA LEU A 23 -10.98 33.22 -18.97
C LEU A 23 -10.57 32.25 -17.86
N ALA A 24 -10.60 30.96 -18.17
CA ALA A 24 -10.07 29.95 -17.27
C ALA A 24 -8.55 30.17 -17.07
N PRO A 25 -8.05 30.22 -15.83
CA PRO A 25 -6.62 30.42 -15.57
C PRO A 25 -5.80 29.17 -15.86
N THR A 26 -6.43 27.99 -15.87
CA THR A 26 -5.79 26.70 -16.09
C THR A 26 -6.63 25.82 -17.02
N ALA A 27 -5.98 24.90 -17.73
CA ALA A 27 -6.68 23.79 -18.35
C ALA A 27 -7.27 22.87 -17.26
N GLY A 28 -8.40 22.23 -17.56
CA GLY A 28 -9.06 21.33 -16.62
C GLY A 28 -10.53 21.12 -16.94
N ILE A 29 -11.22 20.43 -16.04
CA ILE A 29 -12.64 20.12 -16.12
C ILE A 29 -13.43 21.07 -15.22
N VAL A 30 -14.51 21.63 -15.73
CA VAL A 30 -15.45 22.45 -14.95
C VAL A 30 -16.26 21.53 -14.05
N LEU A 31 -16.01 21.59 -12.74
CA LEU A 31 -16.74 20.82 -11.73
C LEU A 31 -18.09 21.45 -11.39
N ALA A 32 -18.14 22.77 -11.38
CA ALA A 32 -19.33 23.53 -11.07
C ALA A 32 -19.32 24.86 -11.83
N ARG A 33 -20.51 25.35 -12.17
CA ARG A 33 -20.75 26.70 -12.68
C ARG A 33 -21.82 27.31 -11.80
N ASP A 34 -21.42 28.24 -10.96
CA ASP A 34 -22.25 28.78 -9.88
C ASP A 34 -23.02 30.04 -10.31
N VAL A 35 -22.82 30.50 -11.55
CA VAL A 35 -23.46 31.70 -12.10
C VAL A 35 -24.08 31.43 -13.48
N VAL A 36 -25.30 31.89 -13.67
CA VAL A 36 -26.02 31.84 -14.95
C VAL A 36 -26.19 33.24 -15.55
N VAL A 37 -26.56 33.29 -16.83
CA VAL A 37 -26.74 34.57 -17.54
C VAL A 37 -27.91 35.34 -16.90
N GLY A 38 -27.64 36.59 -16.50
CA GLY A 38 -28.62 37.46 -15.86
C GLY A 38 -28.38 37.64 -14.35
N ASP A 39 -27.51 36.84 -13.74
CA ASP A 39 -27.17 37.00 -12.33
C ASP A 39 -26.27 38.22 -12.09
N PRO A 40 -26.52 39.01 -11.02
CA PRO A 40 -25.57 40.01 -10.57
C PRO A 40 -24.35 39.31 -9.94
N VAL A 41 -23.16 39.65 -10.42
CA VAL A 41 -21.88 39.13 -9.89
C VAL A 41 -21.17 40.17 -9.06
N GLN A 42 -20.63 39.76 -7.92
CA GLN A 42 -19.79 40.57 -7.04
C GLN A 42 -18.33 40.08 -7.13
N PRO A 43 -17.33 40.88 -6.72
CA PRO A 43 -15.92 40.48 -6.77
C PRO A 43 -15.61 39.15 -6.06
N GLU A 44 -16.38 38.82 -5.02
CA GLU A 44 -16.25 37.60 -4.22
C GLU A 44 -17.06 36.41 -4.77
N THR A 45 -17.83 36.61 -5.85
CA THR A 45 -18.65 35.56 -6.45
C THR A 45 -17.78 34.57 -7.21
N VAL A 46 -17.82 33.31 -6.80
CA VAL A 46 -17.23 32.20 -7.56
C VAL A 46 -18.06 31.99 -8.81
N LEU A 47 -17.45 32.13 -9.99
CA LEU A 47 -18.15 31.96 -11.27
C LEU A 47 -18.23 30.50 -11.70
N ALA A 48 -17.13 29.78 -11.50
CA ALA A 48 -17.00 28.37 -11.80
C ALA A 48 -15.86 27.76 -10.97
N THR A 49 -15.91 26.45 -10.77
CA THR A 49 -14.82 25.66 -10.18
C THR A 49 -14.20 24.79 -11.25
N ILE A 50 -12.90 24.93 -11.47
CA ILE A 50 -12.13 24.17 -12.46
C ILE A 50 -11.13 23.29 -11.72
N ALA A 51 -11.07 22.01 -12.08
CA ALA A 51 -10.08 21.08 -11.55
C ALA A 51 -9.27 20.45 -12.67
N ASP A 52 -7.96 20.45 -12.49
CA ASP A 52 -7.07 19.55 -13.20
C ASP A 52 -7.21 18.15 -12.59
N LEU A 53 -7.47 17.15 -13.43
CA LEU A 53 -7.61 15.75 -13.03
C LEU A 53 -6.48 14.88 -13.56
N ASP A 54 -5.41 15.44 -14.13
CA ASP A 54 -4.27 14.66 -14.62
C ASP A 54 -3.57 13.93 -13.46
N GLU A 55 -3.38 14.64 -12.35
CA GLU A 55 -2.96 14.08 -11.07
C GLU A 55 -4.07 14.25 -10.03
N VAL A 56 -4.45 13.15 -9.40
CA VAL A 56 -5.46 13.13 -8.35
C VAL A 56 -4.90 12.56 -7.07
N TYR A 57 -5.50 12.99 -5.96
CA TYR A 57 -5.12 12.55 -4.63
C TYR A 57 -6.19 11.64 -4.05
N PHE A 58 -5.76 10.52 -3.50
CA PHE A 58 -6.57 9.66 -2.66
C PHE A 58 -6.15 9.88 -1.21
N ASP A 59 -7.04 10.52 -0.45
CA ASP A 59 -6.84 10.76 0.97
C ASP A 59 -7.24 9.50 1.76
N ALA A 60 -6.23 8.69 2.10
CA ALA A 60 -6.40 7.47 2.88
C ALA A 60 -6.38 7.78 4.39
N ARG A 61 -7.36 7.27 5.14
CA ARG A 61 -7.37 7.37 6.61
C ARG A 61 -6.58 6.21 7.21
N VAL A 62 -5.47 6.52 7.87
CA VAL A 62 -4.58 5.56 8.53
C VAL A 62 -4.78 5.64 10.04
N PHE A 63 -4.99 4.51 10.71
CA PHE A 63 -5.07 4.48 12.17
C PHE A 63 -3.71 4.77 12.82
N GLU A 64 -3.72 5.48 13.94
CA GLU A 64 -2.50 5.85 14.68
C GLU A 64 -1.56 4.65 14.97
N ARG A 65 -2.13 3.49 15.34
CA ARG A 65 -1.36 2.25 15.61
C ARG A 65 -0.58 1.71 14.41
N ASP A 66 -1.01 2.03 13.20
CA ASP A 66 -0.44 1.54 11.95
C ASP A 66 0.43 2.61 11.28
N LEU A 67 0.44 3.84 11.80
CA LEU A 67 1.25 4.96 11.30
C LEU A 67 2.73 4.61 11.19
N ALA A 68 3.28 3.90 12.19
CA ALA A 68 4.70 3.52 12.22
C ALA A 68 5.12 2.58 11.06
N LYS A 69 4.15 1.93 10.40
CA LYS A 69 4.37 1.02 9.27
C LYS A 69 4.29 1.74 7.92
N VAL A 70 3.63 2.89 7.87
CA VAL A 70 3.41 3.66 6.64
C VAL A 70 4.50 4.70 6.49
N ARG A 71 5.15 4.74 5.33
CA ARG A 71 6.18 5.72 5.01
C ARG A 71 5.79 6.57 3.82
N GLU A 72 6.27 7.80 3.80
CA GLU A 72 6.25 8.63 2.60
C GLU A 72 7.14 7.98 1.53
N GLY A 73 6.71 8.01 0.27
CA GLY A 73 7.34 7.28 -0.83
C GLY A 73 6.85 5.85 -1.01
N ALA A 74 6.10 5.27 -0.06
CA ALA A 74 5.59 3.91 -0.18
C ALA A 74 4.62 3.76 -1.37
N SER A 75 4.74 2.66 -2.10
CA SER A 75 3.79 2.29 -3.16
C SER A 75 2.45 1.88 -2.53
N ALA A 76 1.34 2.30 -3.14
CA ALA A 76 0.00 1.94 -2.70
C ALA A 76 -0.86 1.47 -3.87
N GLU A 77 -1.64 0.43 -3.62
CA GLU A 77 -2.67 -0.08 -4.53
C GLU A 77 -4.04 0.44 -4.07
N ILE A 78 -4.73 1.20 -4.91
CA ILE A 78 -6.05 1.77 -4.65
C ILE A 78 -7.10 0.97 -5.42
N ILE A 79 -8.13 0.51 -4.71
CA ILE A 79 -9.30 -0.14 -5.30
C ILE A 79 -10.51 0.73 -5.01
N LEU A 80 -11.10 1.31 -6.06
CA LEU A 80 -12.27 2.16 -5.95
C LEU A 80 -13.54 1.32 -5.97
N ASN A 81 -14.52 1.68 -5.14
CA ASN A 81 -15.80 0.99 -5.06
C ASN A 81 -16.59 1.07 -6.38
N ALA A 82 -16.36 2.13 -7.17
CA ALA A 82 -16.97 2.32 -8.48
C ALA A 82 -16.43 1.35 -9.55
N TYR A 83 -15.23 0.79 -9.34
CA TYR A 83 -14.56 -0.10 -10.29
C TYR A 83 -14.06 -1.38 -9.59
N PRO A 84 -14.97 -2.22 -9.06
CA PRO A 84 -14.59 -3.45 -8.39
C PRO A 84 -13.90 -4.38 -9.41
N GLY A 85 -12.59 -4.56 -9.26
CA GLY A 85 -11.75 -5.36 -10.17
C GLY A 85 -10.68 -4.58 -10.91
N MET A 86 -10.68 -3.24 -10.82
CA MET A 86 -9.55 -2.42 -11.24
C MET A 86 -8.78 -1.93 -10.03
N SER A 87 -7.46 -2.05 -10.10
CA SER A 87 -6.55 -1.39 -9.17
C SER A 87 -5.80 -0.26 -9.86
N PHE A 88 -5.60 0.80 -9.10
CA PHE A 88 -4.82 1.96 -9.49
C PHE A 88 -3.58 1.98 -8.61
N VAL A 89 -2.43 2.22 -9.23
CA VAL A 89 -1.17 2.33 -8.48
C VAL A 89 -0.91 3.80 -8.18
N GLY A 90 -0.56 4.08 -6.94
CA GLY A 90 -0.18 5.41 -6.47
C GLY A 90 1.00 5.35 -5.52
N THR A 91 1.45 6.53 -5.10
CA THR A 91 2.56 6.67 -4.15
C THR A 91 2.11 7.56 -3.00
N VAL A 92 2.42 7.16 -1.77
CA VAL A 92 2.20 8.01 -0.59
C VAL A 92 3.10 9.24 -0.72
N GLU A 93 2.51 10.39 -1.00
CA GLU A 93 3.25 11.64 -1.18
C GLU A 93 3.47 12.34 0.16
N GLN A 94 2.46 12.33 1.02
CA GLN A 94 2.50 13.04 2.30
C GLN A 94 1.67 12.33 3.35
N ILE A 95 2.17 12.31 4.58
CA ILE A 95 1.41 11.89 5.75
C ILE A 95 1.09 13.12 6.61
N GLY A 96 -0.19 13.30 6.95
CA GLY A 96 -0.64 14.44 7.74
C GLY A 96 0.01 14.48 9.13
N HIS A 97 0.28 15.69 9.63
CA HIS A 97 0.86 15.88 10.97
C HIS A 97 -0.18 15.96 12.09
N ALA A 98 -1.48 15.97 11.75
CA ALA A 98 -2.57 16.08 12.70
C ALA A 98 -3.46 14.83 12.68
N VAL A 99 -3.78 14.34 13.88
CA VAL A 99 -4.74 13.24 14.06
C VAL A 99 -6.16 13.81 14.09
N GLU A 100 -7.06 13.26 13.28
CA GLU A 100 -8.48 13.51 13.37
C GLU A 100 -9.03 12.81 14.62
N ALA A 101 -9.28 13.58 15.70
CA ALA A 101 -9.59 13.02 17.02
C ALA A 101 -10.87 12.17 17.07
N SER A 102 -11.85 12.47 16.22
CA SER A 102 -13.12 11.72 16.10
C SER A 102 -12.88 10.28 15.64
N ALA A 103 -12.05 10.10 14.62
CA ALA A 103 -11.77 8.81 13.99
C ALA A 103 -10.48 8.15 14.50
N ARG A 104 -9.62 8.91 15.20
CA ARG A 104 -8.24 8.52 15.57
C ARG A 104 -7.43 8.08 14.36
N THR A 105 -7.59 8.83 13.26
CA THR A 105 -6.91 8.57 12.00
C THR A 105 -6.11 9.78 11.56
N ILE A 106 -5.01 9.52 10.86
CA ILE A 106 -4.21 10.50 10.14
C ILE A 106 -4.50 10.34 8.65
N VAL A 107 -4.55 11.45 7.93
CA VAL A 107 -4.73 11.43 6.48
C VAL A 107 -3.37 11.21 5.82
N ALA A 108 -3.23 10.11 5.09
CA ALA A 108 -2.13 9.87 4.17
C ALA A 108 -2.59 10.19 2.75
N ARG A 109 -1.94 11.16 2.12
CA ARG A 109 -2.24 11.59 0.75
C ARG A 109 -1.47 10.73 -0.23
N ILE A 110 -2.20 9.99 -1.05
CA ILE A 110 -1.64 9.11 -2.07
C ILE A 110 -1.85 9.78 -3.42
N ARG A 111 -0.77 10.01 -4.17
CA ARG A 111 -0.82 10.58 -5.51
C ARG A 111 -1.06 9.49 -6.54
N LEU A 112 -2.03 9.71 -7.44
CA LEU A 112 -2.34 8.86 -8.58
C LEU A 112 -2.36 9.68 -9.86
N ARG A 113 -1.96 9.03 -10.97
CA ARG A 113 -2.18 9.57 -12.31
C ARG A 113 -3.50 9.06 -12.86
N ASN A 114 -4.28 9.96 -13.45
CA ASN A 114 -5.58 9.62 -14.03
C ASN A 114 -5.44 9.10 -15.48
N GLU A 115 -4.76 7.96 -15.62
CA GLU A 115 -4.57 7.35 -16.94
C GLU A 115 -5.90 6.80 -17.49
N GLY A 116 -6.36 7.42 -18.58
CA GLY A 116 -7.61 7.05 -19.25
C GLY A 116 -8.86 7.76 -18.73
N ASP A 117 -8.71 8.84 -17.96
CA ASP A 117 -9.82 9.69 -17.46
C ASP A 117 -10.92 8.89 -16.73
N ARG A 118 -10.51 7.94 -15.88
CA ARG A 118 -11.42 7.09 -15.09
C ARG A 118 -11.54 7.51 -13.64
N LEU A 119 -10.56 8.27 -13.14
CA LEU A 119 -10.61 8.80 -11.78
C LEU A 119 -11.56 10.00 -11.75
N ARG A 120 -12.46 10.00 -10.77
CA ARG A 120 -13.44 11.06 -10.53
C ARG A 120 -13.33 11.50 -9.08
N ILE A 121 -13.49 12.80 -8.84
CA ILE A 121 -13.50 13.36 -7.49
C ILE A 121 -14.74 12.86 -6.74
N GLY A 122 -14.58 12.54 -5.46
CA GLY A 122 -15.66 12.08 -4.58
C GLY A 122 -15.88 10.57 -4.58
N LEU A 123 -15.08 9.80 -5.32
CA LEU A 123 -15.10 8.35 -5.23
C LEU A 123 -14.47 7.86 -3.92
N PHE A 124 -15.03 6.78 -3.39
CA PHE A 124 -14.51 6.09 -2.21
C PHE A 124 -13.91 4.75 -2.61
N GLY A 125 -12.95 4.29 -1.81
CA GLY A 125 -12.24 3.04 -2.06
C GLY A 125 -11.40 2.61 -0.87
N THR A 126 -10.62 1.56 -1.10
CA THR A 126 -9.65 1.03 -0.15
C THR A 126 -8.24 1.19 -0.72
N ALA A 127 -7.30 1.64 0.10
CA ALA A 127 -5.88 1.68 -0.24
C ALA A 127 -5.13 0.57 0.51
N ARG A 128 -4.32 -0.21 -0.21
CA ARG A 128 -3.35 -1.15 0.34
C ARG A 128 -1.97 -0.55 0.16
N VAL A 129 -1.39 -0.09 1.26
CA VAL A 129 -0.06 0.52 1.24
C VAL A 129 0.98 -0.57 1.48
N ALA A 130 2.01 -0.59 0.65
CA ALA A 130 3.17 -1.44 0.87
C ALA A 130 3.89 -0.96 2.14
N ILE A 131 4.06 -1.88 3.08
CA ILE A 131 4.81 -1.63 4.30
C ILE A 131 6.23 -2.08 3.98
N ASP A 132 7.18 -1.16 3.90
CA ASP A 132 8.59 -1.53 3.79
C ASP A 132 8.99 -2.28 5.06
N GLN A 133 9.01 -3.61 4.98
CA GLN A 133 9.82 -4.42 5.85
C GLN A 133 11.28 -4.15 5.45
N ALA A 134 11.82 -3.08 6.02
CA ALA A 134 13.24 -2.72 6.02
C ALA A 134 13.93 -2.64 4.65
N GLU A 135 14.13 -1.41 4.17
CA GLU A 135 15.23 -1.02 3.25
C GLU A 135 16.65 -1.26 3.83
N SER A 136 16.78 -2.08 4.88
CA SER A 136 18.06 -2.48 5.46
C SER A 136 18.05 -3.94 5.96
N ALA A 137 17.15 -4.78 5.47
CA ALA A 137 17.31 -6.22 5.62
C ALA A 137 18.07 -6.73 4.39
N ALA A 138 19.27 -7.28 4.61
CA ALA A 138 19.89 -8.17 3.64
C ALA A 138 18.84 -9.19 3.13
N PRO A 139 18.95 -9.73 1.90
CA PRO A 139 18.03 -10.76 1.44
C PRO A 139 17.87 -11.85 2.53
N VAL A 140 16.64 -12.00 3.03
CA VAL A 140 16.31 -12.94 4.10
C VAL A 140 15.71 -14.21 3.51
N LEU A 141 16.09 -15.36 4.07
CA LEU A 141 15.53 -16.65 3.65
C LEU A 141 14.13 -16.79 4.23
N VAL A 142 13.16 -17.18 3.39
CA VAL A 142 11.78 -17.42 3.83
C VAL A 142 11.32 -18.82 3.42
N VAL A 143 10.63 -19.50 4.33
CA VAL A 143 10.04 -20.82 4.08
C VAL A 143 8.54 -20.81 4.35
N PRO A 144 7.75 -21.72 3.75
CA PRO A 144 6.36 -21.91 4.12
C PRO A 144 6.24 -22.28 5.60
N ARG A 145 5.24 -21.73 6.30
CA ARG A 145 5.01 -22.06 7.72
C ARG A 145 4.78 -23.57 7.95
N THR A 146 4.27 -24.28 6.93
CA THR A 146 4.04 -25.73 6.98
C THR A 146 5.31 -26.57 6.99
N ALA A 147 6.47 -25.99 6.66
CA ALA A 147 7.76 -26.67 6.68
C ALA A 147 8.44 -26.65 8.05
N ILE A 148 7.99 -25.77 8.97
CA ILE A 148 8.56 -25.66 10.32
C ILE A 148 8.01 -26.78 11.21
N THR A 149 8.92 -27.46 11.90
CA THR A 149 8.61 -28.52 12.87
C THR A 149 9.10 -28.11 14.24
N ASP A 150 8.20 -28.10 15.22
CA ASP A 150 8.58 -28.02 16.63
C ASP A 150 8.94 -29.42 17.14
N ILE A 151 10.11 -29.57 17.76
CA ILE A 151 10.51 -30.78 18.50
C ILE A 151 11.06 -30.31 19.84
N GLU A 152 10.37 -30.65 20.93
CA GLU A 152 10.75 -30.30 22.31
C GLU A 152 11.00 -28.80 22.52
N GLY A 153 10.27 -27.94 21.80
CA GLY A 153 10.38 -26.48 21.89
C GLY A 153 11.46 -25.86 20.99
N ASN A 154 12.24 -26.67 20.27
CA ASN A 154 13.19 -26.21 19.26
C ASN A 154 12.58 -26.31 17.86
N MET A 155 12.95 -25.39 16.97
CA MET A 155 12.36 -25.27 15.65
C MET A 155 13.29 -25.88 14.61
N PHE A 156 12.76 -26.80 13.80
CA PHE A 156 13.52 -27.52 12.79
C PHE A 156 12.86 -27.45 11.42
N VAL A 157 13.66 -27.67 10.38
CA VAL A 157 13.19 -27.88 9.01
C VAL A 157 13.85 -29.13 8.44
N PHE A 158 13.07 -29.94 7.72
CA PHE A 158 13.61 -31.05 6.95
C PHE A 158 14.11 -30.56 5.60
N VAL A 159 15.40 -30.73 5.33
CA VAL A 159 16.05 -30.43 4.05
C VAL A 159 16.15 -31.73 3.26
N ALA A 160 15.67 -31.71 2.02
CA ALA A 160 15.77 -32.83 1.10
C ALA A 160 17.03 -32.69 0.25
N HIS A 161 17.91 -33.69 0.30
CA HIS A 161 19.08 -33.76 -0.56
C HIS A 161 18.75 -34.39 -1.92
N PRO A 162 19.52 -34.07 -2.97
CA PRO A 162 19.30 -34.63 -4.32
C PRO A 162 19.33 -36.16 -4.37
N ASP A 163 20.04 -36.78 -3.42
CA ASP A 163 20.23 -38.23 -3.33
C ASP A 163 19.02 -38.96 -2.71
N GLY A 164 17.98 -38.22 -2.30
CA GLY A 164 16.72 -38.75 -1.76
C GLY A 164 16.66 -38.86 -0.24
N ASP A 165 17.75 -38.49 0.45
CA ASP A 165 17.84 -38.44 1.91
C ASP A 165 17.29 -37.12 2.47
N TYR A 166 16.86 -37.16 3.74
CA TYR A 166 16.33 -36.00 4.47
C TYR A 166 17.16 -35.73 5.71
N GLU A 167 17.59 -34.49 5.88
CA GLU A 167 18.33 -34.05 7.06
C GLU A 167 17.51 -33.06 7.88
N LEU A 168 17.65 -33.12 9.20
CA LEU A 168 16.98 -32.23 10.13
C LEU A 168 17.92 -31.05 10.45
N HIS A 169 17.54 -29.85 10.01
CA HIS A 169 18.27 -28.63 10.33
C HIS A 169 17.58 -27.88 11.46
N ASP A 170 18.34 -27.53 12.50
CA ASP A 170 17.90 -26.58 13.53
C ASP A 170 17.87 -25.17 12.93
N VAL A 171 16.76 -24.46 13.13
CA VAL A 171 16.54 -23.15 12.54
C VAL A 171 16.13 -22.11 13.58
N VAL A 172 16.68 -20.91 13.40
CA VAL A 172 16.26 -19.72 14.18
C VAL A 172 15.27 -18.94 13.33
N LEU A 173 14.05 -18.78 13.84
CA LEU A 173 12.96 -18.09 13.15
C LEU A 173 13.05 -16.56 13.36
N GLY A 174 12.73 -15.81 12.31
CA GLY A 174 12.67 -14.35 12.29
C GLY A 174 11.24 -13.82 12.22
N ALA A 175 11.02 -12.76 11.43
CA ALA A 175 9.70 -12.19 11.24
C ALA A 175 8.74 -13.19 10.56
N SER A 176 7.46 -13.14 10.94
CA SER A 176 6.42 -13.97 10.36
C SER A 176 5.44 -13.13 9.56
N SER A 177 5.08 -13.62 8.37
CA SER A 177 4.07 -13.03 7.49
C SER A 177 2.99 -14.07 7.18
N PRO A 178 1.80 -13.70 6.70
CA PRO A 178 0.74 -14.66 6.38
C PRO A 178 1.24 -15.77 5.43
N GLY A 179 1.34 -16.99 5.95
CA GLY A 179 1.78 -18.19 5.21
C GLY A 179 3.30 -18.42 5.11
N ARG A 180 4.15 -17.46 5.51
CA ARG A 180 5.62 -17.56 5.40
C ARG A 180 6.31 -17.17 6.70
N VAL A 181 7.46 -17.78 6.96
CA VAL A 181 8.31 -17.47 8.12
C VAL A 181 9.73 -17.23 7.64
N GLU A 182 10.34 -16.18 8.16
CA GLU A 182 11.75 -15.86 7.93
C GLU A 182 12.66 -16.80 8.72
N ILE A 183 13.80 -17.16 8.13
CA ILE A 183 14.86 -17.97 8.74
C ILE A 183 16.10 -17.09 8.89
N VAL A 184 16.47 -16.82 10.14
CA VAL A 184 17.65 -16.01 10.51
C VAL A 184 18.92 -16.86 10.50
N HIS A 185 18.79 -18.14 10.85
CA HIS A 185 19.91 -19.09 10.86
C HIS A 185 19.42 -20.52 10.62
N GLY A 186 20.30 -21.39 10.12
CA GLY A 186 20.05 -22.83 9.97
C GLY A 186 19.75 -23.32 8.55
N LEU A 187 19.55 -22.41 7.60
CA LEU A 187 19.35 -22.74 6.18
C LEU A 187 20.21 -21.87 5.27
N ARG A 188 20.51 -22.38 4.08
CA ARG A 188 21.21 -21.69 3.01
C ARG A 188 20.31 -21.51 1.79
N GLU A 189 20.62 -20.51 0.98
CA GLU A 189 19.93 -20.29 -0.29
C GLU A 189 20.11 -21.51 -1.21
N GLY A 190 19.02 -21.96 -1.83
CA GLY A 190 19.00 -23.10 -2.76
C GLY A 190 18.66 -24.45 -2.12
N GLU A 191 18.63 -24.56 -0.79
CA GLU A 191 18.24 -25.79 -0.09
C GLU A 191 16.73 -26.09 -0.28
N GLN A 192 16.40 -27.36 -0.57
CA GLN A 192 15.03 -27.80 -0.78
C GLN A 192 14.40 -28.20 0.55
N VAL A 193 13.35 -27.50 0.96
CA VAL A 193 12.66 -27.77 2.24
C VAL A 193 11.37 -28.55 2.02
N VAL A 194 11.12 -29.54 2.89
CA VAL A 194 9.91 -30.35 2.83
C VAL A 194 8.71 -29.54 3.35
N ASN A 195 7.71 -29.32 2.49
CA ASN A 195 6.53 -28.51 2.83
C ASN A 195 5.28 -29.35 3.16
N ALA A 196 5.30 -30.66 2.92
CA ALA A 196 4.20 -31.60 3.10
C ALA A 196 4.73 -32.96 3.59
N GLY A 197 3.98 -33.67 4.43
CA GLY A 197 4.41 -34.97 4.99
C GLY A 197 5.42 -34.88 6.14
N VAL A 198 5.68 -33.66 6.63
CA VAL A 198 6.60 -33.34 7.73
C VAL A 198 6.32 -34.17 9.00
N PHE A 199 5.04 -34.45 9.30
CA PHE A 199 4.64 -35.27 10.44
C PHE A 199 5.14 -36.73 10.34
N THR A 200 5.14 -37.30 9.13
CA THR A 200 5.61 -38.66 8.88
C THR A 200 7.11 -38.77 9.11
N LEU A 201 7.88 -37.78 8.65
CA LEU A 201 9.32 -37.68 8.88
C LEU A 201 9.63 -37.53 10.39
N LYS A 202 8.91 -36.64 11.08
CA LYS A 202 9.04 -36.50 12.55
C LYS A 202 8.78 -37.81 13.29
N SER A 203 7.75 -38.55 12.89
CA SER A 203 7.39 -39.83 13.50
C SER A 203 8.39 -40.96 13.18
N ALA A 204 9.07 -40.90 12.04
CA ALA A 204 10.15 -41.82 11.71
C ALA A 204 11.41 -41.52 12.54
N LEU A 205 11.77 -40.24 12.67
CA LEU A 205 12.93 -39.80 13.46
C LEU A 205 12.79 -40.15 14.95
N LEU A 206 11.64 -39.83 15.56
CA LEU A 206 11.38 -40.18 16.96
C LEU A 206 11.42 -41.69 17.20
N ARG A 207 10.86 -42.50 16.30
CA ARG A 207 10.95 -43.97 16.40
C ARG A 207 12.39 -44.49 16.26
N GLY A 208 13.22 -43.82 15.48
CA GLY A 208 14.65 -44.14 15.35
C GLY A 208 15.44 -43.85 16.63
N SER A 209 15.23 -42.68 17.24
CA SER A 209 15.91 -42.31 18.50
C SER A 209 15.48 -43.17 19.69
N PHE A 210 14.21 -43.60 19.74
CA PHE A 210 13.74 -44.55 20.76
C PHE A 210 14.30 -45.98 20.60
N ALA A 211 14.82 -46.35 19.42
CA ALA A 211 15.42 -47.67 19.20
C ALA A 211 16.87 -47.76 19.72
N GLU A 212 17.59 -46.63 19.82
CA GLU A 212 18.96 -46.59 20.33
C GLU A 212 19.02 -46.54 21.87
N GLU A 213 18.00 -46.02 22.54
CA GLU A 213 17.98 -45.85 24.00
C GLU A 213 17.63 -47.12 24.81
N HIS A 214 17.35 -48.25 24.15
CA HIS A 214 17.01 -49.53 24.81
C HIS A 214 18.06 -50.63 24.56
N GLY A 215 19.25 -50.25 24.11
CA GLY A 215 20.39 -51.14 23.91
C GLY A 215 21.52 -50.92 24.91
N HIS A 216 21.25 -50.95 26.22
CA HIS A 216 22.29 -51.13 27.25
C HIS A 216 21.76 -51.85 28.49
#